data_AF-A0A5B7JBZ7-F1
#
_entry.id   AF-A0A5B7JBZ7-F1
#
_cell.length_a   1.000
_cell.length_b   1.000
_cell.length_c   1.000
_cell.angle_alpha   90.00
_cell.angle_beta   90.00
_cell.angle_gamma   90.00
#
_symmetry.space_group_name_H-M   'P 1'
#
loop_
_entity.id
_entity.type
_entity.pdbx_description
1 polymer ?
#
loop_
_entity_poly.entity_id
_entity_poly.type
_entity_poly.pdbx_seq_one_letter_code
_entity_poly.pdbx_strand_id
1 'polypeptide(L)'
;MCSLSAQLRLFSFHGSSCEDGRLTCEEDQCLVDEELIRRMHQHPLRHGWIAANHSIFWGRKLKEGLALRTGTFLPEEKASIITPLKLI
;
A
#
# COMPACT_ATOMS: atom_id res chain seq x y z
N MET A 1 30.61 12.10 -7.67
CA MET A 1 29.69 13.22 -7.41
C MET A 1 28.36 12.93 -8.11
N CYS A 2 27.38 12.35 -7.41
CA CYS A 2 26.00 12.18 -7.92
C CYS A 2 25.34 13.59 -7.86
N SER A 3 25.44 14.41 -8.92
CA SER A 3 24.91 15.79 -8.95
C SER A 3 23.86 16.01 -10.06
N LEU A 4 22.62 16.16 -9.59
CA LEU A 4 21.45 16.88 -10.12
C LEU A 4 20.98 16.68 -11.57
N SER A 5 19.97 15.82 -11.72
CA SER A 5 18.69 16.21 -12.36
C SER A 5 17.57 15.28 -11.86
N ALA A 6 17.14 15.47 -10.61
CA ALA A 6 15.83 15.01 -10.20
C ALA A 6 14.82 16.00 -10.78
N GLN A 7 14.55 15.86 -12.08
CA GLN A 7 13.53 16.63 -12.78
C GLN A 7 12.22 16.43 -12.01
N LEU A 8 11.79 17.49 -11.33
CA LEU A 8 10.50 17.60 -10.65
C LEU A 8 9.40 17.00 -11.54
N ARG A 9 8.82 15.84 -11.20
CA ARG A 9 7.37 15.51 -11.21
C ARG A 9 7.08 14.20 -10.43
N LEU A 10 6.46 14.36 -9.27
CA LEU A 10 5.29 13.57 -8.81
C LEU A 10 5.36 12.05 -8.56
N PHE A 11 6.51 11.44 -8.28
CA PHE A 11 6.51 10.09 -7.70
C PHE A 11 7.49 10.00 -6.53
N SER A 12 6.97 9.67 -5.35
CA SER A 12 7.73 9.44 -4.13
C SER A 12 8.69 8.27 -4.35
N PHE A 13 9.94 8.53 -4.75
CA PHE A 13 10.98 7.50 -4.83
C PHE A 13 11.46 7.17 -3.41
N HIS A 14 10.85 6.15 -2.81
CA HIS A 14 11.39 5.50 -1.62
C HIS A 14 12.35 4.40 -2.10
N GLY A 15 13.66 4.56 -1.87
CA GLY A 15 14.64 3.47 -2.08
C GLY A 15 15.60 3.57 -3.28
N SER A 16 16.12 4.76 -3.62
CA SER A 16 17.25 4.86 -4.58
C SER A 16 18.60 4.78 -3.85
N SER A 17 19.48 3.84 -4.25
CA SER A 17 20.90 3.79 -3.84
C SER A 17 21.80 4.27 -4.99
N CYS A 18 22.91 4.96 -4.70
CA CYS A 18 23.92 5.36 -5.70
C CYS A 18 25.15 4.44 -5.50
N GLU A 19 25.35 3.47 -6.41
CA GLU A 19 26.51 2.58 -6.45
C GLU A 19 27.35 2.88 -7.69
N ASP A 20 28.66 3.11 -7.51
CA ASP A 20 29.62 3.43 -8.58
C ASP A 20 29.17 4.55 -9.54
N GLY A 21 28.53 5.59 -8.98
CA GLY A 21 28.01 6.72 -9.76
C GLY A 21 26.75 6.41 -10.57
N ARG A 22 26.16 5.21 -10.43
CA ARG A 22 24.88 4.82 -11.03
C ARG A 22 23.79 4.85 -9.97
N LEU A 23 22.65 5.46 -10.33
CA LEU A 23 21.43 5.37 -9.54
C LEU A 23 20.77 4.00 -9.78
N THR A 24 20.66 3.20 -8.74
CA THR A 24 19.85 1.99 -8.72
C THR A 24 18.56 2.29 -7.98
N CYS A 25 17.43 2.25 -8.69
CA CYS A 25 16.11 2.36 -8.07
C CYS A 25 15.68 0.98 -7.58
N GLU A 26 15.21 0.89 -6.35
CA GLU A 26 14.54 -0.32 -5.88
C GLU A 26 13.25 -0.54 -6.68
N GLU A 27 13.16 -1.66 -7.39
CA GLU A 27 11.99 -2.04 -8.19
C GLU A 27 10.86 -2.61 -7.31
N ASP A 28 11.20 -3.08 -6.11
CA ASP A 28 10.27 -3.70 -5.17
C ASP A 28 9.57 -2.66 -4.30
N GLN A 29 8.35 -2.30 -4.73
CA GLN A 29 7.47 -1.41 -3.97
C GLN A 29 7.21 -1.94 -2.55
N CYS A 30 7.18 -1.04 -1.56
CA CYS A 30 6.76 -1.35 -0.19
C CYS A 30 5.27 -1.76 -0.16
N LEU A 31 4.93 -2.69 0.72
CA LEU A 31 3.54 -3.14 0.92
C LEU A 31 2.66 -2.05 1.54
N VAL A 32 3.26 -1.22 2.42
CA VAL A 32 2.60 -0.08 3.07
C VAL A 32 3.17 1.22 2.51
N ASP A 33 2.29 2.14 2.14
CA ASP A 33 2.61 3.49 1.68
C ASP A 33 1.95 4.52 2.61
N GLU A 34 2.78 5.29 3.32
CA GLU A 34 2.35 6.36 4.23
C GLU A 34 1.49 7.40 3.56
N GLU A 35 1.87 7.79 2.34
CA GLU A 35 1.18 8.83 1.60
C GLU A 35 -0.20 8.33 1.13
N LEU A 36 -0.31 7.04 0.80
CA LEU A 36 -1.60 6.40 0.53
C LEU A 36 -2.50 6.39 1.76
N ILE A 37 -1.97 5.96 2.92
CA ILE A 37 -2.73 5.96 4.19
C ILE A 37 -3.21 7.37 4.52
N ARG A 38 -2.31 8.36 4.43
CA ARG A 38 -2.62 9.76 4.68
C ARG A 38 -3.72 10.27 3.75
N ARG A 39 -3.67 9.94 2.45
CA ARG A 39 -4.73 10.30 1.49
C ARG A 39 -6.08 9.65 1.83
N MET A 40 -6.09 8.39 2.25
CA MET A 40 -7.32 7.72 2.69
C MET A 40 -7.94 8.39 3.91
N HIS A 41 -7.11 8.86 4.84
CA HIS A 41 -7.58 9.59 6.03
C HIS A 41 -8.12 10.99 5.75
N GLN A 42 -7.95 11.55 4.54
CA GLN A 42 -8.49 12.88 4.21
C GLN A 42 -10.02 12.87 4.07
N HIS A 43 -10.63 11.74 3.70
CA HIS A 43 -12.07 11.68 3.38
C HIS A 43 -12.77 10.45 4.01
N PRO A 44 -12.70 10.25 5.35
CA PRO A 44 -13.21 9.04 6.00
C PRO A 44 -14.71 8.82 5.77
N LEU A 45 -15.50 9.91 5.71
CA LEU A 45 -16.95 9.84 5.44
C LEU A 45 -17.28 9.35 4.02
N ARG A 46 -16.39 9.59 3.03
CA ARG A 46 -16.60 9.09 1.65
C ARG A 46 -16.31 7.61 1.51
N HIS A 47 -15.39 7.11 2.34
CA HIS A 47 -14.98 5.70 2.30
C HIS A 47 -15.87 4.82 3.17
N GLY A 48 -16.45 5.37 4.26
CA GLY A 48 -17.24 4.58 5.22
C GLY A 48 -16.39 3.63 6.07
N TRP A 49 -15.06 3.69 5.90
CA TRP A 49 -14.06 2.93 6.65
C TRP A 49 -12.80 3.78 6.85
N ILE A 50 -11.99 3.40 7.83
CA ILE A 50 -10.71 4.06 8.16
C ILE A 50 -9.62 2.99 8.06
N ALA A 51 -8.50 3.32 7.40
CA ALA A 51 -7.34 2.45 7.39
C ALA A 51 -6.77 2.33 8.81
N ALA A 52 -6.72 1.10 9.34
CA ALA A 52 -6.10 0.80 10.62
C ALA A 52 -4.59 0.62 10.45
N ASN A 53 -3.82 1.00 11.47
CA ASN A 53 -2.37 0.81 11.46
C ASN A 53 -2.03 -0.63 11.88
N HIS A 54 -1.68 -1.46 10.90
CA HIS A 54 -1.18 -2.82 11.12
C HIS A 54 0.34 -2.83 10.99
N SER A 55 1.03 -2.64 12.12
CA SER A 55 2.51 -2.58 12.21
C SER A 55 3.22 -3.78 11.57
N ILE A 56 2.56 -4.95 11.56
CA ILE A 56 3.07 -6.20 10.97
C ILE A 56 3.36 -6.14 9.47
N PHE A 57 2.76 -5.18 8.74
CA PHE A 57 2.95 -5.02 7.30
C PHE A 57 4.03 -3.99 6.94
N TRP A 58 4.52 -3.22 7.91
CA TRP A 58 5.55 -2.22 7.66
C TRP A 58 6.89 -2.88 7.36
N GLY A 59 7.60 -2.36 6.35
CA GLY A 59 8.86 -2.94 5.87
C GLY A 59 8.70 -4.20 5.01
N ARG A 60 7.48 -4.74 4.84
CA ARG A 60 7.19 -5.81 3.89
C ARG A 60 7.18 -5.28 2.46
N LYS A 61 7.45 -6.16 1.49
CA LYS A 61 7.39 -5.82 0.07
C LYS A 61 6.05 -6.21 -0.55
N LEU A 62 5.61 -5.46 -1.55
CA LEU A 62 4.36 -5.72 -2.27
C LEU A 62 4.32 -7.14 -2.85
N LYS A 63 5.46 -7.62 -3.38
CA LYS A 63 5.61 -8.99 -3.89
C LYS A 63 5.31 -10.06 -2.84
N GLU A 64 5.70 -9.81 -1.58
CA GLU A 64 5.47 -10.73 -0.46
C GLU A 64 3.97 -10.76 -0.12
N GLY A 65 3.33 -9.59 -0.08
CA GLY A 65 1.88 -9.49 0.15
C GLY A 65 1.07 -10.19 -0.95
N LEU A 66 1.49 -10.05 -2.21
CA LEU A 66 0.85 -10.73 -3.33
C LEU A 66 1.01 -12.25 -3.25
N ALA A 67 2.19 -12.74 -2.89
CA ALA A 67 2.46 -14.17 -2.76
C ALA A 67 1.65 -14.80 -1.61
N LEU A 68 1.55 -14.10 -0.48
CA LEU A 68 0.88 -14.63 0.71
C LEU A 68 -0.65 -14.60 0.62
N ARG A 69 -1.24 -13.80 -0.29
CA ARG A 69 -2.70 -13.63 -0.47
C ARG A 69 -3.45 -13.72 0.87
N THR A 70 -3.09 -12.88 1.85
CA THR A 70 -3.72 -12.86 3.18
C THR A 70 -5.15 -12.28 3.16
N GLY A 71 -5.91 -12.56 2.11
CA GLY A 71 -7.32 -12.24 2.00
C GLY A 71 -8.18 -13.35 2.60
N THR A 72 -9.48 -13.08 2.72
CA THR A 72 -10.47 -14.06 3.14
C THR A 72 -10.47 -15.23 2.15
N PHE A 73 -10.21 -16.45 2.64
CA PHE A 73 -10.41 -17.66 1.84
C PHE A 73 -11.81 -17.64 1.23
N LEU A 74 -11.93 -18.09 -0.02
CA LEU A 74 -13.24 -18.32 -0.62
C LEU A 74 -14.00 -19.28 0.32
N PRO A 75 -15.18 -18.90 0.81
CA PRO A 75 -15.92 -19.77 1.71
C PRO A 75 -16.27 -21.07 0.98
N GLU A 76 -16.12 -22.21 1.66
CA GLU A 76 -16.44 -23.53 1.09
C GLU A 76 -17.92 -23.63 0.68
N GLU A 77 -18.81 -22.95 1.40
CA GLU A 77 -20.19 -22.75 1.01
C GLU A 77 -20.41 -21.34 0.45
N LYS A 78 -21.39 -21.22 -0.45
CA LYS A 78 -21.82 -19.91 -0.98
C LYS A 78 -22.08 -18.97 0.19
N ALA A 79 -21.27 -17.90 0.29
CA ALA A 79 -21.48 -16.84 1.26
C ALA A 79 -22.96 -16.45 1.23
N SER A 80 -23.65 -16.64 2.35
CA SER A 80 -25.03 -16.19 2.52
C SER A 80 -25.09 -14.73 2.11
N ILE A 81 -26.01 -14.40 1.20
CA ILE A 81 -26.18 -13.03 0.68
C ILE A 81 -26.30 -12.10 1.88
N ILE A 82 -25.37 -11.15 2.00
CA ILE A 82 -25.36 -10.18 3.09
C ILE A 82 -26.63 -9.35 2.93
N THR A 83 -27.62 -9.63 3.79
CA THR A 83 -28.88 -8.89 3.78
C THR A 83 -28.65 -7.63 4.60
N PRO A 84 -28.92 -6.43 4.07
CA PRO A 84 -28.71 -5.20 4.82
C PRO A 84 -29.58 -5.22 6.08
N LEU A 85 -28.97 -4.99 7.23
CA LEU A 85 -29.70 -4.84 8.49
C LEU A 85 -30.60 -3.60 8.37
N LYS A 86 -31.91 -3.80 8.49
CA LYS A 86 -32.84 -2.67 8.70
C LYS A 86 -32.54 -2.10 10.08
N LEU A 87 -31.87 -0.95 10.10
CA LEU A 87 -31.85 -0.09 11.27
C LEU A 87 -33.28 0.40 11.50
N ILE A 88 -33.83 0.06 12.66
CA ILE A 88 -35.16 0.45 13.15
C ILE A 88 -35.12 1.93 13.51
#